data_AF-A0A3A6M6Q1-F1
#
_entry.id   AF-A0A3A6M6Q1-F1
#
_cell.length_a   1.000
_cell.length_b   1.000
_cell.length_c   1.000
_cell.angle_alpha   90.00
_cell.angle_beta   90.00
_cell.angle_gamma   90.00
#
_symmetry.space_group_name_H-M   'P 1'
#
loop_
_entity.id
_entity.type
_entity.pdbx_description
1 polymer ?
#
loop_
_entity_poly.entity_id
_entity_poly.type
_entity_poly.pdbx_seq_one_letter_code
_entity_poly.pdbx_strand_id
1 'polypeptide(L)'
;MYWSVKQTKITVLLLLFCSVLCTHAQVSSLSKSDSGFISYRLEGEPAHRLFLHKDTLRVEVKGIGLFPHYTLSYVIAQDGCLQRVGTPNARQTVKKGIDMDLSISASLDGKCLRHISDNEIRISGNNRPYFREQAVKNVLHGMDLLWIYDGAFVRDTIELGRLYKTIKDNLQNVRIKKLDGKQAYCRYGMAGINGAIIIEAKAVKRKTKH
;
A
#
# COMPACT_ATOMS: atom_id res chain seq x y z
N MET A 1 -44.93 43.86 3.69
CA MET A 1 -44.29 42.68 3.04
C MET A 1 -43.75 41.78 4.13
N TYR A 2 -44.51 40.76 4.49
CA TYR A 2 -44.22 39.86 5.61
C TYR A 2 -43.38 38.68 5.07
N TRP A 3 -42.05 38.79 5.13
CA TRP A 3 -41.22 37.60 4.91
C TRP A 3 -41.40 36.69 6.11
N SER A 4 -42.05 35.54 5.87
CA SER A 4 -42.34 34.56 6.91
C SER A 4 -41.05 34.12 7.57
N VAL A 5 -41.00 34.16 8.91
CA VAL A 5 -39.86 33.71 9.75
C VAL A 5 -39.43 32.27 9.42
N LYS A 6 -40.30 31.48 8.80
CA LYS A 6 -39.97 30.14 8.26
C LYS A 6 -39.00 30.20 7.08
N GLN A 7 -39.13 31.19 6.19
CA GLN A 7 -38.33 31.32 4.97
C GLN A 7 -36.87 31.72 5.30
N THR A 8 -36.67 32.61 6.27
CA THR A 8 -35.34 33.02 6.74
C THR A 8 -34.57 31.87 7.39
N LYS A 9 -35.23 31.00 8.16
CA LYS A 9 -34.59 29.82 8.77
C LYS A 9 -34.14 28.80 7.73
N ILE A 10 -34.92 28.60 6.67
CA ILE A 10 -34.58 27.66 5.58
C ILE A 10 -33.37 28.19 4.80
N THR A 11 -33.32 29.48 4.49
CA THR A 11 -32.18 30.08 3.77
C THR A 11 -30.88 30.01 4.57
N VAL A 12 -30.93 30.25 5.88
CA VAL A 12 -29.75 30.13 6.76
C VAL A 12 -29.27 28.67 6.86
N LEU A 13 -30.20 27.71 6.95
CA LEU A 13 -29.86 26.28 6.95
C LEU A 13 -29.23 25.85 5.62
N LEU A 14 -29.72 26.37 4.49
CA LEU A 14 -29.17 26.10 3.15
C LEU A 14 -27.76 26.66 3.00
N LEU A 15 -27.51 27.88 3.49
CA LEU A 15 -26.19 28.52 3.46
C LEU A 15 -25.18 27.79 4.36
N LEU A 16 -25.61 27.29 5.52
CA LEU A 16 -24.81 26.40 6.38
C LEU A 16 -24.50 25.07 5.70
N PHE A 17 -25.47 24.48 4.99
CA PHE A 17 -25.23 23.28 4.19
C PHE A 17 -24.24 23.53 3.05
N CYS A 18 -24.35 24.67 2.37
CA CYS A 18 -23.40 25.07 1.33
C CYS A 18 -22.00 25.32 1.87
N SER A 19 -21.82 25.91 3.06
CA SER A 19 -20.48 26.11 3.65
C SER A 19 -19.84 24.81 4.13
N VAL A 20 -20.63 23.84 4.60
CA VAL A 20 -20.17 22.49 4.91
C VAL A 20 -19.82 21.71 3.63
N LEU A 21 -20.60 21.87 2.56
CA LEU A 21 -20.29 21.26 1.25
C LEU A 21 -19.06 21.90 0.59
N CYS A 22 -18.87 23.21 0.72
CA CYS A 22 -17.69 23.93 0.20
C CYS A 22 -16.41 23.57 0.96
N THR A 23 -16.48 23.36 2.28
CA THR A 23 -15.32 22.85 3.05
C THR A 23 -15.02 21.39 2.71
N HIS A 24 -16.03 20.54 2.47
CA HIS A 24 -15.81 19.19 1.94
C HIS A 24 -15.22 19.19 0.52
N ALA A 25 -15.61 20.13 -0.35
CA ALA A 25 -15.05 20.27 -1.71
C ALA A 25 -13.58 20.74 -1.68
N GLN A 26 -13.21 21.64 -0.77
CA GLN A 26 -11.81 22.06 -0.62
C GLN A 26 -10.94 20.96 0.00
N VAL A 27 -11.44 20.21 0.99
CA VAL A 27 -10.71 19.07 1.58
C VAL A 27 -10.60 17.88 0.61
N SER A 28 -11.54 17.71 -0.32
CA SER A 28 -11.46 16.69 -1.39
C SER A 28 -10.70 17.16 -2.64
N SER A 29 -10.36 18.45 -2.75
CA SER A 29 -9.48 18.94 -3.82
C SER A 29 -7.99 18.74 -3.54
N LEU A 30 -7.62 18.42 -2.28
CA LEU A 30 -6.27 17.99 -1.89
C LEU A 30 -6.08 16.46 -1.97
N SER A 31 -7.07 15.71 -2.47
CA SER A 31 -7.01 14.24 -2.59
C SER A 31 -6.96 13.73 -4.02
N LYS A 32 -6.58 14.59 -4.98
CA LYS A 32 -6.25 14.17 -6.35
C LYS A 32 -4.73 13.99 -6.49
N SER A 33 -4.28 12.75 -6.31
CA SER A 33 -3.02 12.14 -6.84
C SER A 33 -1.95 11.60 -5.87
N ASP A 34 -2.17 11.56 -4.55
CA ASP A 34 -1.25 10.89 -3.60
C ASP A 34 -1.36 9.35 -3.65
N SER A 35 -1.19 8.77 -4.85
CA SER A 35 -0.94 7.34 -4.97
C SER A 35 0.48 7.07 -4.49
N GLY A 36 0.61 6.78 -3.20
CA GLY A 36 1.89 6.39 -2.62
C GLY A 36 2.50 5.19 -3.35
N PHE A 37 3.82 5.07 -3.27
CA PHE A 37 4.53 3.92 -3.80
C PHE A 37 4.65 2.84 -2.73
N ILE A 38 4.46 1.59 -3.15
CA ILE A 38 4.51 0.40 -2.30
C ILE A 38 5.59 -0.56 -2.82
N SER A 39 6.19 -1.30 -1.89
CA SER A 39 7.13 -2.37 -2.19
C SER A 39 6.64 -3.66 -1.53
N TYR A 40 7.18 -4.80 -1.98
CA TYR A 40 7.11 -6.03 -1.19
C TYR A 40 7.66 -5.78 0.21
N ARG A 41 7.17 -6.53 1.19
CA ARG A 41 7.64 -6.48 2.58
C ARG A 41 8.63 -7.61 2.84
N LEU A 42 9.74 -7.30 3.53
CA LEU A 42 10.59 -8.34 4.11
C LEU A 42 10.00 -8.80 5.44
N GLU A 43 10.41 -9.99 5.87
CA GLU A 43 10.05 -10.51 7.19
C GLU A 43 10.55 -9.57 8.29
N GLY A 44 9.71 -9.28 9.28
CA GLY A 44 10.00 -8.32 10.35
C GLY A 44 9.87 -6.84 9.96
N GLU A 45 9.70 -6.49 8.68
CA GLU A 45 9.53 -5.10 8.28
C GLU A 45 8.08 -4.60 8.45
N PRO A 46 7.89 -3.38 8.98
CA PRO A 46 6.59 -2.73 8.97
C PRO A 46 6.13 -2.42 7.55
N ALA A 47 4.81 -2.53 7.35
CA ALA A 47 4.21 -2.05 6.12
C ALA A 47 4.45 -0.55 6.02
N HIS A 48 4.88 -0.07 4.86
CA HIS A 48 5.17 1.35 4.67
C HIS A 48 4.82 1.78 3.26
N ARG A 49 4.64 3.09 3.11
CA ARG A 49 4.34 3.73 1.84
C ARG A 49 5.24 4.95 1.65
N LEU A 50 5.68 5.15 0.43
CA LEU A 50 6.48 6.30 0.03
C LEU A 50 5.59 7.31 -0.68
N PHE A 51 5.67 8.58 -0.32
CA PHE A 51 4.97 9.67 -0.97
C PHE A 51 6.02 10.64 -1.49
N LEU A 52 6.11 10.73 -2.81
CA LEU A 52 7.03 11.62 -3.50
C LEU A 52 6.30 12.92 -3.83
N HIS A 53 6.84 14.05 -3.36
CA HIS A 53 6.33 15.36 -3.71
C HIS A 53 7.49 16.30 -4.02
N LYS A 54 7.65 16.65 -5.30
CA LYS A 54 8.78 17.45 -5.81
C LYS A 54 10.12 16.83 -5.39
N ASP A 55 10.88 17.54 -4.57
CA ASP A 55 12.18 17.19 -4.01
C ASP A 55 12.09 16.59 -2.60
N THR A 56 10.89 16.17 -2.16
CA THR A 56 10.68 15.57 -0.84
C THR A 56 10.13 14.16 -0.94
N LEU A 57 10.57 13.32 -0.01
CA LEU A 57 10.08 11.96 0.17
C LEU A 57 9.55 11.82 1.61
N ARG A 58 8.24 11.57 1.74
CA ARG A 58 7.59 11.21 3.00
C ARG A 58 7.40 9.70 3.05
N VAL A 59 7.74 9.09 4.18
CA VAL A 59 7.57 7.65 4.42
C VAL A 59 6.59 7.47 5.55
N GLU A 60 5.41 6.92 5.26
CA GLU A 60 4.46 6.55 6.30
C GLU A 60 4.68 5.08 6.65
N VAL A 61 5.00 4.82 7.92
CA VAL A 61 5.26 3.48 8.41
C VAL A 61 4.12 3.04 9.33
N LYS A 62 3.48 1.92 8.98
CA LYS A 62 2.46 1.27 9.80
C LYS A 62 3.09 0.67 11.05
N GLY A 63 2.41 0.81 12.18
CA GLY A 63 2.85 0.25 13.45
C GLY A 63 2.76 -1.27 13.42
N ILE A 64 3.60 -1.93 14.20
CA ILE A 64 3.57 -3.38 14.42
C ILE A 64 3.71 -3.64 15.92
N GLY A 65 2.79 -4.38 16.51
CA GLY A 65 2.85 -4.70 17.94
C GLY A 65 2.86 -3.43 18.80
N LEU A 66 3.93 -3.26 19.57
CA LEU A 66 4.12 -2.09 20.44
C LEU A 66 4.69 -0.86 19.70
N PHE A 67 5.10 -1.00 18.44
CA PHE A 67 5.64 0.10 17.66
C PHE A 67 4.50 0.94 17.07
N PRO A 68 4.40 2.24 17.42
CA PRO A 68 3.33 3.11 16.92
C PRO A 68 3.53 3.45 15.45
N HIS A 69 2.51 4.05 14.84
CA HIS A 69 2.63 4.73 13.56
C HIS A 69 3.67 5.86 13.64
N TYR A 70 4.53 5.95 12.64
CA TYR A 70 5.50 7.05 12.53
C TYR A 70 5.73 7.44 11.08
N THR A 71 6.25 8.65 10.89
CA THR A 71 6.59 9.20 9.58
C THR A 71 8.07 9.58 9.54
N LEU A 72 8.73 9.26 8.44
CA LEU A 72 10.07 9.76 8.12
C LEU A 72 9.95 10.78 6.99
N SER A 73 10.76 11.83 7.04
CA SER A 73 10.80 12.86 6.00
C SER A 73 12.22 13.00 5.48
N TYR A 74 12.34 13.12 4.17
CA TYR A 74 13.61 13.26 3.47
C TYR A 74 13.53 14.38 2.43
N VAL A 75 14.64 15.08 2.26
CA VAL A 75 14.90 15.90 1.07
C VAL A 75 15.72 15.05 0.10
N ILE A 76 15.39 15.14 -1.18
CA ILE A 76 16.09 14.50 -2.27
C ILE A 76 17.12 15.51 -2.76
N ALA A 77 18.40 15.23 -2.49
CA ALA A 77 19.50 16.07 -2.96
C ALA A 77 19.61 16.04 -4.49
N GLN A 78 20.41 16.95 -5.05
CA GLN A 78 20.59 17.07 -6.51
C GLN A 78 21.16 15.80 -7.16
N ASP A 79 21.93 15.01 -6.41
CA ASP A 79 22.45 13.70 -6.81
C ASP A 79 21.41 12.56 -6.67
N GLY A 80 20.18 12.89 -6.26
CA GLY A 80 19.09 11.95 -6.00
C GLY A 80 19.16 11.27 -4.63
N CYS A 81 20.14 11.61 -3.78
CA CYS A 81 20.34 10.96 -2.50
C CYS A 81 19.44 11.52 -1.40
N LEU A 82 18.92 10.62 -0.56
CA LEU A 82 17.94 10.91 0.48
C LEU A 82 18.65 11.43 1.72
N GLN A 83 18.40 12.70 2.04
CA GLN A 83 18.86 13.35 3.26
C GLN A 83 17.71 13.42 4.26
N ARG A 84 17.85 12.72 5.38
CA ARG A 84 16.80 12.68 6.40
C ARG A 84 16.62 14.07 7.00
N VAL A 85 15.42 14.60 6.90
CA VAL A 85 15.03 15.80 7.63
C VAL A 85 14.71 15.32 9.04
N GLY A 86 15.60 15.65 9.98
CA GLY A 86 15.30 15.43 11.39
C GLY A 86 13.99 16.12 11.74
N THR A 87 13.16 15.50 12.58
CA THR A 87 12.15 16.26 13.30
C THR A 87 12.88 17.39 14.02
N PRO A 88 12.60 18.68 13.74
CA PRO A 88 13.18 19.74 14.52
C PRO A 88 12.67 19.53 15.95
N ASN A 89 13.60 19.30 16.88
CA ASN A 89 13.36 19.29 18.32
C ASN A 89 12.39 18.23 18.86
N ALA A 90 12.83 16.98 18.90
CA ALA A 90 13.02 16.45 20.25
C ALA A 90 14.48 16.73 20.57
N ARG A 91 14.75 17.65 21.50
CA ARG A 91 16.03 17.64 22.21
C ARG A 91 16.33 16.16 22.49
N GLN A 92 17.56 15.72 22.24
CA GLN A 92 18.09 14.56 22.95
C GLN A 92 18.14 14.91 24.45
N THR A 93 16.98 15.15 25.07
CA THR A 93 16.79 14.62 26.41
C THR A 93 17.05 13.15 26.23
N VAL A 94 18.06 12.65 26.94
CA VAL A 94 18.32 11.23 27.11
C VAL A 94 16.98 10.58 27.46
N LYS A 95 16.23 10.10 26.46
CA LYS A 95 15.05 9.31 26.68
C LYS A 95 15.63 7.99 27.15
N LYS A 96 15.60 7.75 28.47
CA LYS A 96 15.72 6.41 29.04
C LYS A 96 14.69 5.54 28.32
N GLY A 97 15.15 4.79 27.33
CA GLY A 97 14.29 4.07 26.40
C GLY A 97 15.15 3.31 25.40
N ILE A 98 14.56 2.30 24.78
CA ILE A 98 15.21 1.48 23.76
C ILE A 98 15.36 2.35 22.51
N ASP A 99 16.59 2.45 22.00
CA ASP A 99 16.84 3.02 20.69
C ASP A 99 16.09 2.18 19.65
N MET A 100 15.08 2.78 19.03
CA MET A 100 14.28 2.09 18.04
C MET A 100 15.05 2.13 16.73
N ASP A 101 15.80 1.07 16.44
CA ASP A 101 16.34 0.86 15.10
C ASP A 101 15.16 0.71 14.13
N LEU A 102 14.90 1.79 13.38
CA LEU A 102 13.81 1.83 12.42
C LEU A 102 14.31 1.11 11.17
N SER A 103 14.03 -0.18 11.06
CA SER A 103 14.46 -1.02 9.93
C SER A 103 14.24 -0.40 8.55
N ILE A 104 13.20 0.44 8.41
CA ILE A 104 12.92 1.20 7.20
C ILE A 104 13.88 2.38 6.99
N SER A 105 14.26 3.14 8.02
CA SER A 105 15.22 4.25 7.85
C SER A 105 16.60 3.72 7.45
N ALA A 106 17.04 2.58 7.99
CA ALA A 106 18.29 1.94 7.58
C ALA A 106 18.32 1.57 6.08
N SER A 107 17.14 1.31 5.49
CA SER A 107 17.01 1.01 4.06
C SER A 107 17.00 2.26 3.15
N LEU A 108 16.88 3.45 3.73
CA LEU A 108 16.69 4.72 3.01
C LEU A 108 17.78 5.77 3.29
N ASP A 109 18.26 5.85 4.53
CA ASP A 109 19.21 6.87 4.99
C ASP A 109 20.49 6.82 4.14
N GLY A 110 20.80 7.94 3.48
CA GLY A 110 21.96 8.07 2.59
C GLY A 110 21.87 7.22 1.30
N LYS A 111 20.75 6.57 1.04
CA LYS A 111 20.49 5.89 -0.25
C LYS A 111 19.90 6.88 -1.24
N CYS A 112 19.99 6.54 -2.52
CA CYS A 112 19.57 7.43 -3.60
C CYS A 112 18.38 6.85 -4.34
N LEU A 113 17.43 7.71 -4.64
CA LEU A 113 16.23 7.37 -5.37
C LEU A 113 16.55 7.41 -6.86
N ARG A 114 16.25 6.31 -7.56
CA ARG A 114 16.36 6.21 -9.01
C ARG A 114 14.96 6.14 -9.60
N HIS A 115 14.62 7.12 -10.43
CA HIS A 115 13.38 7.11 -11.18
C HIS A 115 13.51 6.17 -12.38
N ILE A 116 12.67 5.14 -12.46
CA ILE A 116 12.68 4.17 -13.57
C ILE A 116 11.56 4.51 -14.56
N SER A 117 10.37 4.82 -14.04
CA SER A 117 9.20 5.27 -14.81
C SER A 117 8.22 5.99 -13.89
N ASP A 118 7.14 6.55 -14.45
CA ASP A 118 6.07 7.18 -13.67
C ASP A 118 5.43 6.27 -12.61
N ASN A 119 5.56 4.95 -12.78
CA ASN A 119 5.00 3.93 -11.90
C ASN A 119 6.04 3.18 -11.08
N GLU A 120 7.34 3.42 -11.27
CA GLU A 120 8.40 2.67 -10.60
C GLU A 120 9.57 3.56 -10.22
N ILE A 121 9.92 3.51 -8.94
CA ILE A 121 11.16 4.06 -8.39
C ILE A 121 11.95 2.93 -7.72
N ARG A 122 13.26 3.10 -7.63
CA ARG A 122 14.15 2.16 -6.92
C ARG A 122 15.06 2.87 -5.95
N ILE A 123 15.28 2.25 -4.81
CA ILE A 123 16.27 2.73 -3.84
C ILE A 123 17.63 2.10 -4.16
N SER A 124 18.69 2.90 -4.12
CA SER A 124 20.06 2.44 -4.34
C SER A 124 20.52 1.48 -3.22
N GLY A 125 21.54 0.66 -3.50
CA GLY A 125 22.02 -0.38 -2.58
C GLY A 125 21.37 -1.74 -2.84
N ASN A 126 20.09 -1.91 -2.51
CA ASN A 126 19.39 -3.20 -2.68
C ASN A 126 18.53 -3.29 -3.94
N ASN A 127 18.42 -2.20 -4.72
CA ASN A 127 17.61 -2.10 -5.93
C ASN A 127 16.13 -2.45 -5.69
N ARG A 128 15.64 -2.23 -4.46
CA ARG A 128 14.26 -2.54 -4.06
C ARG A 128 13.28 -1.70 -4.88
N PRO A 129 12.31 -2.34 -5.55
CA PRO A 129 11.32 -1.65 -6.35
C PRO A 129 10.20 -1.09 -5.48
N TYR A 130 9.77 0.12 -5.81
CA TYR A 130 8.60 0.76 -5.26
C TYR A 130 7.69 1.13 -6.43
N PHE A 131 6.51 0.54 -6.47
CA PHE A 131 5.52 0.75 -7.52
C PHE A 131 4.41 1.68 -7.05
N ARG A 132 3.92 2.54 -7.93
CA ARG A 132 2.73 3.35 -7.65
C ARG A 132 1.56 2.45 -7.28
N GLU A 133 0.94 2.68 -6.13
CA GLU A 133 -0.11 1.80 -5.61
C GLU A 133 -1.27 1.62 -6.61
N GLN A 134 -1.62 2.68 -7.34
CA GLN A 134 -2.66 2.60 -8.36
C GLN A 134 -2.28 1.68 -9.53
N ALA A 135 -1.01 1.68 -9.95
CA ALA A 135 -0.54 0.79 -11.01
C ALA A 135 -0.62 -0.69 -10.57
N VAL A 136 -0.28 -0.96 -9.30
CA VAL A 136 -0.44 -2.30 -8.71
C VAL A 136 -1.91 -2.70 -8.65
N LYS A 137 -2.80 -1.81 -8.17
CA LYS A 137 -4.26 -2.07 -8.12
C LYS A 137 -4.85 -2.36 -9.49
N ASN A 138 -4.38 -1.67 -10.53
CA ASN A 138 -4.82 -1.89 -11.90
C ASN A 138 -4.40 -3.28 -12.39
N VAL A 139 -3.16 -3.71 -12.12
CA VAL A 139 -2.66 -5.05 -12.50
C VAL A 139 -3.37 -6.16 -11.72
N LEU A 140 -3.74 -5.91 -10.47
CA LEU A 140 -4.48 -6.87 -9.63
C LEU A 140 -5.99 -6.80 -9.80
N HIS A 141 -6.51 -5.97 -10.71
CA HIS A 141 -7.95 -5.78 -10.92
C HIS A 141 -8.73 -5.53 -9.61
N GLY A 142 -8.14 -4.74 -8.72
CA GLY A 142 -8.72 -4.40 -7.41
C GLY A 142 -8.53 -5.44 -6.30
N MET A 143 -7.86 -6.57 -6.56
CA MET A 143 -7.49 -7.54 -5.53
C MET A 143 -6.27 -7.06 -4.71
N ASP A 144 -6.19 -7.49 -3.45
CA ASP A 144 -5.06 -7.13 -2.56
C ASP A 144 -3.78 -7.95 -2.83
N LEU A 145 -3.94 -9.18 -3.31
CA LEU A 145 -2.89 -10.17 -3.58
C LEU A 145 -3.11 -10.80 -4.95
N LEU A 146 -2.03 -11.34 -5.54
CA LEU A 146 -2.15 -12.17 -6.72
C LEU A 146 -2.76 -13.53 -6.36
N TRP A 147 -3.80 -13.95 -7.10
CA TRP A 147 -4.42 -15.27 -6.95
C TRP A 147 -4.16 -16.11 -8.19
N ILE A 148 -3.74 -17.35 -7.96
CA ILE A 148 -3.40 -18.31 -9.01
C ILE A 148 -4.14 -19.61 -8.72
N TYR A 149 -4.89 -20.12 -9.70
CA TYR A 149 -5.58 -21.40 -9.62
C TYR A 149 -5.13 -22.32 -10.76
N ASP A 150 -4.58 -23.48 -10.42
CA ASP A 150 -4.05 -24.47 -11.36
C ASP A 150 -3.12 -23.86 -12.45
N GLY A 151 -2.26 -22.93 -12.01
CA GLY A 151 -1.30 -22.23 -12.87
C GLY A 151 -1.84 -21.02 -13.63
N ALA A 152 -3.15 -20.78 -13.62
CA ALA A 152 -3.77 -19.62 -14.27
C ALA A 152 -3.98 -18.47 -13.27
N PHE A 153 -3.79 -17.24 -13.73
CA PHE A 153 -4.12 -16.05 -12.93
C PHE A 153 -5.63 -15.87 -12.85
N VAL A 154 -6.12 -15.67 -11.64
CA VAL A 154 -7.48 -15.21 -11.39
C VAL A 154 -7.56 -13.76 -11.84
N ARG A 155 -8.50 -13.44 -12.72
CA ARG A 155 -8.51 -12.18 -13.46
C ARG A 155 -9.20 -11.05 -12.71
N ASP A 156 -10.18 -11.36 -11.89
CA ASP A 156 -10.98 -10.35 -11.21
C ASP A 156 -11.64 -10.91 -9.93
N THR A 157 -12.34 -10.02 -9.24
CA THR A 157 -13.05 -10.33 -7.99
C THR A 157 -14.23 -11.27 -8.19
N ILE A 158 -14.82 -11.35 -9.38
CA ILE A 158 -15.92 -12.26 -9.71
C ILE A 158 -15.38 -13.69 -9.83
N GLU A 159 -14.29 -13.86 -10.57
CA GLU A 159 -13.59 -15.14 -10.70
C GLU A 159 -13.06 -15.60 -9.33
N LEU A 160 -12.50 -14.69 -8.53
CA LEU A 160 -12.10 -15.00 -7.16
C LEU A 160 -13.28 -15.49 -6.30
N GLY A 161 -14.46 -14.88 -6.44
CA GLY A 161 -15.68 -15.31 -5.75
C GLY A 161 -16.13 -16.73 -6.15
N ARG A 162 -16.03 -17.07 -7.44
CA ARG A 162 -16.30 -18.43 -7.92
C ARG A 162 -15.29 -19.44 -7.38
N LEU A 163 -14.00 -19.08 -7.40
CA LEU A 163 -12.92 -19.90 -6.86
C LEU A 163 -13.13 -20.17 -5.37
N TYR A 164 -13.53 -19.15 -4.60
CA TYR A 164 -13.84 -19.32 -3.17
C TYR A 164 -14.93 -20.38 -2.94
N LYS A 165 -15.99 -20.37 -3.76
CA LYS A 165 -17.03 -21.39 -3.71
C LYS A 165 -16.48 -22.80 -4.02
N THR A 166 -15.71 -22.93 -5.10
CA THR A 166 -15.07 -24.20 -5.49
C THR A 166 -14.19 -24.77 -4.38
N ILE A 167 -13.38 -23.91 -3.74
CA ILE A 167 -12.51 -24.30 -2.61
C ILE A 167 -13.34 -24.74 -1.42
N LYS A 168 -14.36 -23.96 -1.05
CA LYS A 168 -15.23 -24.27 0.09
C LYS A 168 -15.90 -25.64 -0.07
N ASP A 169 -16.35 -25.96 -1.28
CA ASP A 169 -17.03 -27.22 -1.58
C ASP A 169 -16.04 -28.40 -1.72
N ASN A 170 -14.73 -28.15 -1.91
CA ASN A 170 -13.71 -29.18 -2.18
C ASN A 170 -12.41 -29.02 -1.36
N LEU A 171 -12.51 -28.53 -0.12
CA LEU A 171 -11.37 -28.20 0.74
C LEU A 171 -10.33 -29.34 0.87
N GLN A 172 -10.77 -30.60 0.93
CA GLN A 172 -9.85 -31.74 1.05
C GLN A 172 -9.02 -32.01 -0.21
N ASN A 173 -9.50 -31.54 -1.37
CA ASN A 173 -8.92 -31.81 -2.69
C ASN A 173 -8.13 -30.62 -3.25
N VAL A 174 -7.85 -29.60 -2.45
CA VAL A 174 -7.01 -28.47 -2.87
C VAL A 174 -5.76 -28.37 -2.01
N ARG A 175 -4.67 -27.90 -2.61
CA ARG A 175 -3.45 -27.48 -1.93
C ARG A 175 -3.34 -25.97 -2.06
N ILE A 176 -3.17 -25.28 -0.94
CA ILE A 176 -3.01 -23.83 -0.90
C ILE A 176 -1.58 -23.53 -0.46
N LYS A 177 -0.90 -22.66 -1.21
CA LYS A 177 0.44 -22.17 -0.91
C LYS A 177 0.43 -20.65 -0.92
N LYS A 178 1.01 -20.03 0.11
CA LYS A 178 1.27 -18.60 0.15
C LYS A 178 2.73 -18.32 -0.20
N LEU A 179 2.95 -17.30 -1.03
CA LEU A 179 4.25 -16.69 -1.25
C LEU A 179 4.26 -15.31 -0.57
N ASP A 180 5.34 -15.00 0.12
CA ASP A 180 5.58 -13.64 0.59
C ASP A 180 5.78 -12.66 -0.58
N GLY A 181 5.76 -11.35 -0.30
CA GLY A 181 5.85 -10.32 -1.33
C GLY A 181 7.14 -10.39 -2.14
N LYS A 182 8.28 -10.71 -1.53
CA LYS A 182 9.57 -10.75 -2.25
C LYS A 182 9.62 -12.00 -3.15
N GLN A 183 9.23 -13.15 -2.63
CA GLN A 183 9.15 -14.40 -3.39
C GLN A 183 8.18 -14.30 -4.56
N ALA A 184 7.00 -13.72 -4.33
CA ALA A 184 6.02 -13.50 -5.38
C ALA A 184 6.49 -12.47 -6.40
N TYR A 185 7.08 -11.35 -5.97
CA TYR A 185 7.68 -10.36 -6.87
C TYR A 185 8.76 -10.98 -7.77
N CYS A 186 9.66 -11.79 -7.22
CA CYS A 186 10.70 -12.45 -8.00
C CYS A 186 10.15 -13.39 -9.09
N ARG A 187 8.91 -13.88 -8.95
CA ARG A 187 8.27 -14.78 -9.92
C ARG A 187 7.32 -14.06 -10.88
N TYR A 188 6.60 -13.06 -10.39
CA TYR A 188 5.45 -12.45 -11.09
C TYR A 188 5.57 -10.93 -11.24
N GLY A 189 6.73 -10.35 -10.90
CA GLY A 189 6.98 -8.91 -11.00
C GLY A 189 6.00 -8.09 -10.17
N MET A 190 5.54 -6.97 -10.71
CA MET A 190 4.64 -6.03 -10.03
C MET A 190 3.33 -6.69 -9.53
N ALA A 191 2.81 -7.69 -10.24
CA ALA A 191 1.62 -8.44 -9.80
C ALA A 191 1.86 -9.17 -8.47
N GLY A 192 3.09 -9.62 -8.23
CA GLY A 192 3.46 -10.33 -7.00
C GLY A 192 3.87 -9.41 -5.83
N ILE A 193 3.84 -8.09 -5.98
CA ILE A 193 4.46 -7.17 -5.01
C ILE A 193 3.89 -7.31 -3.59
N ASN A 194 2.59 -7.57 -3.46
CA ASN A 194 1.93 -7.77 -2.17
C ASN A 194 2.00 -9.22 -1.65
N GLY A 195 2.47 -10.16 -2.48
CA GLY A 195 2.41 -11.60 -2.25
C GLY A 195 1.46 -12.31 -3.20
N ALA A 196 1.44 -13.64 -3.13
CA ALA A 196 0.57 -14.47 -3.96
C ALA A 196 -0.03 -15.64 -3.17
N ILE A 197 -1.27 -16.00 -3.52
CA ILE A 197 -1.92 -17.24 -3.09
C ILE A 197 -2.03 -18.15 -4.31
N ILE A 198 -1.44 -19.33 -4.20
CA ILE A 198 -1.43 -20.36 -5.24
C ILE A 198 -2.30 -21.52 -4.76
N ILE A 199 -3.23 -21.93 -5.61
CA ILE A 199 -4.20 -22.97 -5.33
C ILE A 199 -4.10 -24.02 -6.43
N GLU A 200 -3.87 -25.26 -6.02
CA GLU A 200 -3.71 -26.39 -6.93
C GLU A 200 -4.72 -27.48 -6.56
N ALA A 201 -5.44 -28.01 -7.53
CA ALA A 201 -6.23 -29.22 -7.35
C ALA A 201 -5.30 -30.41 -7.09
N LYS A 202 -5.58 -31.19 -6.06
CA LYS A 202 -4.89 -32.46 -5.83
C LYS A 202 -5.31 -33.41 -6.94
N ALA A 203 -4.33 -33.95 -7.68
CA ALA A 203 -4.59 -35.00 -8.64
C ALA A 203 -5.25 -36.19 -7.92
N VAL A 204 -6.51 -36.48 -8.25
CA VAL A 204 -7.17 -37.70 -7.78
C VAL A 204 -6.48 -38.85 -8.49
N LYS A 205 -5.68 -39.64 -7.75
CA LYS A 205 -5.22 -40.94 -8.24
C LYS A 205 -6.48 -41.77 -8.51
N ARG A 206 -6.90 -41.85 -9.77
CA ARG A 206 -7.93 -42.81 -10.19
C ARG A 206 -7.38 -44.18 -9.84
N LYS A 207 -8.02 -44.88 -8.90
CA LYS A 207 -7.81 -46.33 -8.74
C LYS A 207 -8.24 -46.96 -10.07
N THR A 208 -7.27 -47.38 -10.87
CA THR A 208 -7.50 -48.33 -11.94
C THR A 208 -8.14 -49.56 -11.29
N LYS A 209 -9.42 -49.80 -11.57
CA LYS A 209 -10.03 -51.11 -11.30
C LYS A 209 -9.36 -52.07 -12.29
N HIS A 210 -8.49 -52.93 -11.78
CA HIS A 210 -8.18 -54.21 -12.43
C HIS A 210 -9.31 -55.19 -12.13
#